data_AF-A0A9J7X8V8-F1
#
_entry.id   AF-A0A9J7X8V8-F1
#
_cell.length_a   1.000
_cell.length_b   1.000
_cell.length_c   1.000
_cell.angle_alpha   90.00
_cell.angle_beta   90.00
_cell.angle_gamma   90.00
#
_symmetry.space_group_name_H-M   'P 1'
#
loop_
_entity.id
_entity.type
_entity.pdbx_description
1 polymer ?
#
loop_
_entity_poly.entity_id
_entity_poly.type
_entity_poly.pdbx_seq_one_letter_code
_entity_poly.pdbx_strand_id
1 'polypeptide(L)'
;MADHVAFAYLIADELEAIENPLFLQYIEHDEQRRIVPKIDNFVEDVVPLYSLSEFRSHFRLSREQVEDVITTLGPVYMNLQQTKLPLTNSVLACLWTLVNQESYRGVADRFNMSKSTLAKHLHEFCYNINTYMAHHISWPRGQRLEMSKLGFDTAGFPNTVCAVDGCHIPIMRPHCDNPLVYMNRKQFYSVNLTGFCDSQRRFCHISVGHPGSWHDARAFRFTEVCRVLEDPHSLVPQGMHIIGDSAYPLLPQLMRPYRDNGHLSARQRYFNRKLNAARVVIEHAFGILKSKFRRLHYLQMRSISNISSAVSACCILHNLCLEPSDQVVVVGDGVDDEPYPQQPHNTNACHYRDQICGQI
;
A
#
# COMPACT_ATOMS: atom_id res chain seq x y z
N MET A 1 59.42 13.57 23.12
CA MET A 1 58.01 13.27 22.80
C MET A 1 57.70 13.45 21.30
N ALA A 2 58.66 13.14 20.42
CA ALA A 2 58.51 13.29 18.96
C ALA A 2 58.73 11.96 18.19
N ASP A 3 59.16 10.88 18.86
CA ASP A 3 59.49 9.61 18.18
C ASP A 3 58.36 8.56 18.14
N HIS A 4 57.24 8.77 18.83
CA HIS A 4 56.11 7.84 18.78
C HIS A 4 55.11 8.14 17.66
N VAL A 5 55.16 9.33 17.06
CA VAL A 5 54.28 9.71 15.95
C VAL A 5 54.85 9.24 14.61
N ALA A 6 56.18 9.26 14.44
CA ALA A 6 56.84 8.80 13.22
C ALA A 6 56.71 7.28 13.00
N PHE A 7 56.71 6.49 14.07
CA PHE A 7 56.58 5.03 14.00
C PHE A 7 55.16 4.57 13.64
N ALA A 8 54.13 5.37 14.00
CA ALA A 8 52.74 5.07 13.64
C ALA A 8 52.44 5.36 12.16
N TYR A 9 53.15 6.30 11.53
CA TYR A 9 53.05 6.56 10.09
C TYR A 9 53.79 5.51 9.25
N LEU A 10 54.92 5.01 9.72
CA LEU A 10 55.65 3.93 9.03
C LEU A 10 54.90 2.58 9.06
N ILE A 11 54.14 2.29 10.12
CA ILE A 11 53.28 1.10 10.18
C ILE A 11 51.99 1.27 9.36
N ALA A 12 51.52 2.50 9.15
CA ALA A 12 50.34 2.77 8.31
C ALA A 12 50.65 2.59 6.81
N ASP A 13 51.84 3.00 6.35
CA ASP A 13 52.28 2.79 4.95
C ASP A 13 52.62 1.32 4.66
N GLU A 14 53.11 0.54 5.64
CA GLU A 14 53.34 -0.90 5.46
C GLU A 14 52.06 -1.76 5.57
N LEU A 15 50.94 -1.20 6.03
CA LEU A 15 49.63 -1.86 6.06
C LEU A 15 48.72 -1.51 4.86
N GLU A 16 49.12 -0.61 3.96
CA GLU A 16 48.48 -0.48 2.64
C GLU A 16 48.90 -1.60 1.67
N ALA A 17 49.80 -2.50 2.09
CA ALA A 17 50.10 -3.75 1.39
C ALA A 17 49.14 -4.90 1.76
N ILE A 18 47.93 -4.60 2.22
CA ILE A 18 46.89 -5.61 2.46
C ILE A 18 46.29 -6.04 1.11
N GLU A 19 46.76 -7.21 0.67
CA GLU A 19 46.02 -8.22 -0.08
C GLU A 19 45.03 -7.68 -1.13
N ASN A 20 45.51 -7.48 -2.35
CA ASN A 20 44.64 -7.60 -3.50
C ASN A 20 44.34 -9.10 -3.65
N PRO A 21 43.18 -9.60 -3.23
CA PRO A 21 42.97 -11.04 -3.16
C PRO A 21 43.05 -11.61 -4.57
N LEU A 22 43.58 -12.84 -4.71
CA LEU A 22 43.82 -13.50 -6.01
C LEU A 22 42.62 -13.47 -6.97
N PHE A 23 41.38 -13.37 -6.47
CA PHE A 23 40.16 -13.25 -7.28
C PHE A 23 39.90 -11.85 -7.87
N LEU A 24 40.66 -10.82 -7.47
CA LEU A 24 40.61 -9.44 -7.98
C LEU A 24 41.80 -9.09 -8.88
N GLN A 25 42.70 -10.03 -9.14
CA GLN A 25 43.79 -9.84 -10.10
C GLN A 25 43.27 -9.95 -11.55
N TYR A 26 42.71 -8.86 -12.08
CA TYR A 26 42.46 -8.73 -13.52
C TYR A 26 42.81 -7.32 -14.04
N ILE A 27 43.90 -7.31 -14.81
CA ILE A 27 44.28 -6.45 -15.94
C ILE A 27 43.90 -4.97 -15.82
N GLU A 28 44.90 -4.15 -15.47
CA GLU A 28 44.93 -2.72 -15.80
C GLU A 28 44.90 -2.55 -17.32
N HIS A 29 43.73 -2.29 -17.91
CA HIS A 29 43.64 -1.72 -19.25
C HIS A 29 42.42 -0.81 -19.38
N ASP A 30 42.74 0.48 -19.52
CA ASP A 30 41.93 1.61 -19.96
C ASP A 30 40.63 1.90 -19.18
N GLU A 31 40.22 3.17 -19.20
CA GLU A 31 38.93 3.67 -18.70
C GLU A 31 37.73 3.10 -19.49
N GLN A 32 37.65 1.78 -19.65
CA GLN A 32 36.50 1.12 -20.22
C GLN A 32 35.35 1.20 -19.22
N ARG A 33 34.23 1.77 -19.66
CA ARG A 33 32.98 1.77 -18.88
C ARG A 33 32.72 0.35 -18.36
N ARG A 34 32.58 0.23 -17.04
CA ARG A 34 32.25 -1.02 -16.35
C ARG A 34 31.14 -1.78 -17.09
N ILE A 35 31.47 -2.99 -17.56
CA ILE A 35 30.49 -3.92 -18.13
C ILE A 35 29.62 -4.44 -16.99
N VAL A 36 28.32 -4.16 -17.05
CA VAL A 36 27.33 -4.70 -16.11
C VAL A 36 26.64 -5.86 -16.82
N PRO A 37 26.71 -7.11 -16.31
CA PRO A 37 26.02 -8.24 -16.90
C PRO A 37 24.51 -8.01 -16.84
N LYS A 38 23.83 -8.12 -17.97
CA LYS A 38 22.39 -7.95 -18.11
C LYS A 38 21.81 -9.15 -18.85
N ILE A 39 20.55 -9.46 -18.59
CA ILE A 39 19.82 -10.49 -19.34
C ILE A 39 19.26 -9.80 -20.58
N ASP A 40 19.81 -10.13 -21.74
CA ASP A 40 19.26 -9.69 -23.01
C ASP A 40 17.93 -10.42 -23.28
N ASN A 41 16.98 -9.69 -23.87
CA ASN A 41 15.70 -10.21 -24.37
C ASN A 41 14.82 -10.98 -23.36
N PHE A 42 14.91 -10.72 -22.05
CA PHE A 42 14.05 -11.40 -21.06
C PHE A 42 12.55 -11.27 -21.37
N VAL A 43 12.11 -10.09 -21.84
CA VAL A 43 10.70 -9.83 -22.12
C VAL A 43 10.24 -10.51 -23.40
N GLU A 44 11.13 -10.66 -24.36
CA GLU A 44 10.87 -11.21 -25.69
C GLU A 44 11.01 -12.73 -25.73
N ASP A 45 12.00 -13.28 -25.00
CA ASP A 45 12.37 -14.69 -25.09
C ASP A 45 11.83 -15.52 -23.91
N VAL A 46 11.58 -14.90 -22.74
CA VAL A 46 11.17 -15.64 -21.52
C VAL A 46 9.72 -15.40 -21.15
N VAL A 47 9.28 -14.15 -21.07
CA VAL A 47 7.91 -13.81 -20.64
C VAL A 47 6.81 -14.47 -21.51
N PRO A 48 6.95 -14.61 -22.85
CA PRO A 48 5.95 -15.26 -23.68
C PRO A 48 5.83 -16.77 -23.40
N LEU A 49 6.88 -17.40 -22.88
CA LEU A 49 6.91 -18.82 -22.56
C LEU A 49 6.19 -19.19 -21.26
N TYR A 50 5.91 -18.22 -20.39
CA TYR A 50 5.16 -18.48 -19.15
C TYR A 50 3.75 -18.98 -19.45
N SER A 51 3.36 -20.06 -18.78
CA SER A 51 1.94 -20.43 -18.66
C SER A 51 1.14 -19.30 -17.99
N LEU A 52 -0.19 -19.34 -18.10
CA LEU A 52 -1.06 -18.33 -17.49
C LEU A 52 -0.87 -18.26 -15.96
N SER A 53 -0.70 -19.40 -15.30
CA SER A 53 -0.44 -19.49 -13.86
C SER A 53 0.92 -18.93 -13.49
N GLU A 54 1.97 -19.25 -14.25
CA GLU A 54 3.32 -18.72 -14.00
C GLU A 54 3.36 -17.21 -14.20
N PHE A 55 2.76 -16.70 -15.28
CA PHE A 55 2.66 -15.27 -15.55
C PHE A 55 1.98 -14.55 -14.38
N ARG A 56 0.81 -15.04 -13.94
CA ARG A 56 0.12 -14.49 -12.76
C ARG A 56 0.95 -14.63 -11.48
N SER A 57 1.75 -15.68 -11.34
CA SER A 57 2.63 -15.85 -10.18
C SER A 57 3.76 -14.80 -10.14
N HIS A 58 4.19 -14.29 -11.30
CA HIS A 58 5.25 -13.29 -11.40
C HIS A 58 4.73 -11.86 -11.36
N PHE A 59 3.57 -11.60 -11.96
CA PHE A 59 3.02 -10.26 -12.15
C PHE A 59 1.75 -9.98 -11.35
N ARG A 60 1.10 -10.99 -10.75
CA ARG A 60 -0.23 -10.94 -10.07
C ARG A 60 -1.42 -10.54 -10.95
N LEU A 61 -1.16 -9.96 -12.11
CA LEU A 61 -2.15 -9.63 -13.14
C LEU A 61 -2.20 -10.75 -14.20
N SER A 62 -3.35 -10.93 -14.85
CA SER A 62 -3.45 -11.71 -16.09
C SER A 62 -2.75 -10.99 -17.25
N ARG A 63 -2.48 -11.71 -18.34
CA ARG A 63 -1.92 -11.11 -19.56
C ARG A 63 -2.82 -9.98 -20.08
N GLU A 64 -4.12 -10.22 -20.15
CA GLU A 64 -5.15 -9.23 -20.53
C GLU A 64 -5.11 -7.98 -19.64
N GLN A 65 -5.05 -8.14 -18.32
CA GLN A 65 -4.97 -6.98 -17.41
C GLN A 65 -3.66 -6.19 -17.57
N VAL A 66 -2.56 -6.86 -17.92
CA VAL A 66 -1.30 -6.16 -18.25
C VAL A 66 -1.40 -5.44 -19.59
N GLU A 67 -2.06 -6.04 -20.58
CA GLU A 67 -2.35 -5.39 -21.86
C GLU A 67 -3.24 -4.16 -21.69
N ASP A 68 -4.24 -4.20 -20.81
CA ASP A 68 -5.08 -3.05 -20.44
C ASP A 68 -4.22 -1.91 -19.87
N VAL A 69 -3.28 -2.23 -18.96
CA VAL A 69 -2.34 -1.26 -18.40
C VAL A 69 -1.47 -0.66 -19.51
N ILE A 70 -0.88 -1.49 -20.38
CA ILE A 70 -0.02 -1.02 -21.49
C ILE A 70 -0.81 -0.12 -22.43
N THR A 71 -2.02 -0.52 -22.80
CA THR A 71 -2.89 0.21 -23.73
C THR A 71 -3.30 1.55 -23.15
N THR A 72 -3.70 1.57 -21.86
CA THR A 72 -4.08 2.81 -21.16
C THR A 72 -2.91 3.79 -21.05
N LEU A 73 -1.70 3.28 -20.81
CA LEU A 73 -0.51 4.12 -20.65
C LEU A 73 0.19 4.47 -21.97
N GLY A 74 -0.08 3.73 -23.05
CA GLY A 74 0.51 3.89 -24.37
C GLY A 74 0.61 5.33 -24.88
N PRO A 75 -0.51 6.06 -24.98
CA PRO A 75 -0.52 7.43 -25.50
C PRO A 75 0.36 8.40 -24.69
N VAL A 76 0.45 8.20 -23.38
CA VAL A 76 1.21 9.06 -22.46
C VAL A 76 2.70 8.84 -22.67
N TYR A 77 3.12 7.58 -22.78
CA TYR A 77 4.53 7.23 -22.99
C TYR A 77 5.02 7.63 -24.37
N MET A 78 4.19 7.58 -25.42
CA MET A 78 4.58 8.03 -26.77
C MET A 78 4.91 9.53 -26.83
N ASN A 79 4.24 10.35 -26.02
CA ASN A 79 4.46 11.80 -25.97
C ASN A 79 5.70 12.22 -25.15
N LEU A 80 6.34 11.28 -24.42
CA LEU A 80 7.43 11.57 -23.49
C LEU A 80 8.81 11.06 -23.94
N GLN A 81 8.94 10.36 -25.07
CA GLN A 81 10.15 9.59 -25.36
C GLN A 81 11.30 10.40 -26.01
N GLN A 82 12.38 10.53 -25.22
CA GLN A 82 13.78 10.45 -25.67
C GLN A 82 14.44 9.10 -25.27
N THR A 83 13.70 8.14 -24.69
CA THR A 83 14.27 6.84 -24.28
C THR A 83 14.21 5.81 -25.43
N LYS A 84 15.07 4.78 -25.38
CA LYS A 84 15.12 3.71 -26.40
C LYS A 84 14.40 2.42 -25.96
N LEU A 85 13.83 2.39 -24.75
CA LEU A 85 13.26 1.18 -24.15
C LEU A 85 11.77 1.04 -24.55
N PRO A 86 11.34 -0.14 -25.04
CA PRO A 86 9.93 -0.40 -25.34
C PRO A 86 9.04 -0.24 -24.11
N LEU A 87 7.82 0.30 -24.32
CA LEU A 87 6.85 0.52 -23.24
C LEU A 87 6.55 -0.76 -22.45
N THR A 88 6.35 -1.87 -23.17
CA THR A 88 6.07 -3.19 -22.57
C THR A 88 7.15 -3.57 -21.54
N ASN A 89 8.42 -3.39 -21.89
CA ASN A 89 9.55 -3.74 -21.01
C ASN A 89 9.56 -2.85 -19.77
N SER A 90 9.29 -1.56 -19.93
CA SER A 90 9.15 -0.62 -18.81
C SER A 90 7.99 -1.00 -17.89
N VAL A 91 6.80 -1.29 -18.43
CA VAL A 91 5.62 -1.66 -17.64
C VAL A 91 5.86 -2.96 -16.87
N LEU A 92 6.35 -4.00 -17.55
CA LEU A 92 6.64 -5.28 -16.91
C LEU A 92 7.71 -5.16 -15.82
N ALA A 93 8.76 -4.35 -16.04
CA ALA A 93 9.77 -4.09 -15.02
C ALA A 93 9.21 -3.37 -13.79
N CYS A 94 8.32 -2.39 -13.99
CA CYS A 94 7.66 -1.67 -12.90
C CYS A 94 6.72 -2.59 -12.10
N LEU A 95 5.88 -3.38 -12.78
CA LEU A 95 5.01 -4.36 -12.15
C LEU A 95 5.83 -5.39 -11.36
N TRP A 96 6.88 -5.94 -11.96
CA TRP A 96 7.79 -6.87 -11.30
C TRP A 96 8.39 -6.27 -10.02
N THR A 97 8.77 -4.99 -10.07
CA THR A 97 9.33 -4.27 -8.92
C THR A 97 8.34 -4.12 -7.78
N LEU A 98 7.06 -3.85 -8.06
CA LEU A 98 6.02 -3.68 -7.04
C LEU A 98 5.55 -5.03 -6.46
N VAL A 99 5.46 -6.06 -7.30
CA VAL A 99 4.97 -7.40 -6.94
C VAL A 99 5.99 -8.21 -6.16
N ASN A 100 7.27 -8.08 -6.50
CA ASN A 100 8.36 -8.89 -5.94
C ASN A 100 9.25 -8.08 -5.00
N GLN A 101 9.98 -8.76 -4.11
CA GLN A 101 10.97 -8.14 -3.21
C GLN A 101 12.41 -8.17 -3.76
N GLU A 102 12.57 -8.39 -5.07
CA GLU A 102 13.89 -8.36 -5.71
C GLU A 102 14.56 -6.99 -5.57
N SER A 103 15.89 -6.94 -5.49
CA SER A 103 16.59 -5.65 -5.40
C SER A 103 16.43 -4.85 -6.70
N TYR A 104 16.49 -3.52 -6.65
CA TYR A 104 16.53 -2.68 -7.86
C TYR A 104 17.64 -3.09 -8.83
N ARG A 105 18.76 -3.63 -8.31
CA ARG A 105 19.83 -4.19 -9.14
C ARG A 105 19.35 -5.41 -9.93
N GLY A 106 18.81 -6.42 -9.23
CA GLY A 106 18.36 -7.66 -9.86
C GLY A 106 17.26 -7.43 -10.90
N VAL A 107 16.30 -6.55 -10.61
CA VAL A 107 15.26 -6.18 -11.60
C VAL A 107 15.86 -5.43 -12.78
N ALA A 108 16.78 -4.48 -12.55
CA ALA A 108 17.41 -3.74 -13.63
C ALA A 108 18.24 -4.66 -14.55
N ASP A 109 19.00 -5.59 -13.97
CA ASP A 109 19.79 -6.58 -14.72
C ASP A 109 18.87 -7.52 -15.52
N ARG A 110 17.74 -7.96 -14.93
CA ARG A 110 16.73 -8.82 -15.57
C ARG A 110 16.05 -8.18 -16.77
N PHE A 111 15.72 -6.90 -16.68
CA PHE A 111 15.01 -6.17 -17.75
C PHE A 111 15.95 -5.32 -18.62
N ASN A 112 17.24 -5.67 -18.66
CA ASN A 112 18.26 -5.03 -19.47
C ASN A 112 18.34 -3.49 -19.35
N MET A 113 18.14 -2.95 -18.15
CA MET A 113 18.15 -1.50 -17.91
C MET A 113 19.10 -1.10 -16.78
N SER A 114 19.34 0.21 -16.62
CA SER A 114 20.10 0.70 -15.48
C SER A 114 19.19 0.88 -14.25
N LYS A 115 19.74 0.81 -13.03
CA LYS A 115 18.97 1.06 -11.80
C LYS A 115 18.30 2.42 -11.77
N SER A 116 18.97 3.46 -12.27
CA SER A 116 18.41 4.82 -12.33
C SER A 116 17.26 4.91 -13.35
N THR A 117 17.40 4.23 -14.50
CA THR A 117 16.33 4.09 -15.50
C THR A 117 15.10 3.40 -14.90
N LEU A 118 15.29 2.26 -14.20
CA LEU A 118 14.20 1.55 -13.52
C LEU A 118 13.51 2.43 -12.49
N ALA A 119 14.27 3.13 -11.64
CA ALA A 119 13.69 4.01 -10.62
C ALA A 119 12.89 5.17 -11.23
N LYS A 120 13.39 5.77 -12.32
CA LYS A 120 12.68 6.83 -13.05
C LYS A 120 11.35 6.30 -13.62
N HIS A 121 11.40 5.18 -14.34
CA HIS A 121 10.20 4.58 -14.91
C HIS A 121 9.20 4.13 -13.85
N LEU A 122 9.66 3.62 -12.70
CA LEU A 122 8.77 3.24 -11.61
C LEU A 122 7.99 4.44 -11.06
N HIS A 123 8.65 5.59 -10.87
CA HIS A 123 7.97 6.80 -10.40
C HIS A 123 6.94 7.30 -11.43
N GLU A 124 7.34 7.36 -12.71
CA GLU A 124 6.44 7.74 -13.82
C GLU A 124 5.26 6.77 -13.95
N PHE A 125 5.53 5.47 -13.86
CA PHE A 125 4.52 4.42 -13.90
C PHE A 125 3.50 4.59 -12.77
N CYS A 126 3.96 4.73 -11.53
CA CYS A 126 3.05 4.92 -10.39
C CYS A 126 2.21 6.20 -10.54
N TYR A 127 2.83 7.30 -10.97
CA TYR A 127 2.10 8.54 -11.28
C TYR A 127 1.03 8.31 -12.35
N ASN A 128 1.38 7.69 -13.46
CA ASN A 128 0.47 7.43 -14.57
C ASN A 128 -0.68 6.49 -14.18
N ILE A 129 -0.42 5.43 -13.39
CA ILE A 129 -1.49 4.58 -12.84
C ILE A 129 -2.45 5.42 -11.99
N ASN A 130 -1.93 6.27 -11.12
CA ASN A 130 -2.76 7.13 -10.28
C ASN A 130 -3.57 8.16 -11.09
N THR A 131 -3.07 8.61 -12.23
CA THR A 131 -3.78 9.60 -13.07
C THR A 131 -4.82 8.94 -13.97
N TYR A 132 -4.44 7.89 -14.71
CA TYR A 132 -5.26 7.35 -15.80
C TYR A 132 -6.11 6.15 -15.36
N MET A 133 -5.77 5.50 -14.26
CA MET A 133 -6.48 4.33 -13.73
C MET A 133 -7.15 4.60 -12.37
N ALA A 134 -7.26 5.87 -11.95
CA ALA A 134 -7.91 6.28 -10.70
C ALA A 134 -9.35 5.73 -10.55
N HIS A 135 -10.06 5.56 -11.66
CA HIS A 135 -11.46 5.12 -11.69
C HIS A 135 -11.69 3.72 -11.08
N HIS A 136 -10.64 2.89 -10.99
CA HIS A 136 -10.71 1.61 -10.29
C HIS A 136 -10.93 1.75 -8.78
N ILE A 137 -10.60 2.89 -8.18
CA ILE A 137 -10.97 3.25 -6.81
C ILE A 137 -12.14 4.23 -6.90
N SER A 138 -13.34 3.72 -6.65
CA SER A 138 -14.56 4.50 -6.72
C SER A 138 -15.54 4.06 -5.66
N TRP A 139 -16.20 5.06 -5.07
CA TRP A 139 -17.23 4.86 -4.06
C TRP A 139 -18.37 4.01 -4.63
N PRO A 140 -18.87 3.00 -3.90
CA PRO A 140 -19.91 2.12 -4.40
C PRO A 140 -21.21 2.89 -4.63
N ARG A 141 -21.80 2.72 -5.81
CA ARG A 141 -23.08 3.32 -6.23
C ARG A 141 -23.89 2.28 -7.02
N GLY A 142 -25.20 2.46 -7.10
CA GLY A 142 -26.10 1.57 -7.84
C GLY A 142 -25.90 0.10 -7.44
N GLN A 143 -25.72 -0.78 -8.42
CA GLN A 143 -25.54 -2.22 -8.18
C GLN A 143 -24.36 -2.55 -7.25
N ARG A 144 -23.25 -1.79 -7.32
CA ARG A 144 -22.09 -2.03 -6.43
C ARG A 144 -22.42 -1.76 -4.97
N LEU A 145 -23.24 -0.75 -4.71
CA LEU A 145 -23.72 -0.45 -3.36
C LEU A 145 -24.63 -1.56 -2.83
N GLU A 146 -25.58 -2.03 -3.64
CA GLU A 146 -26.47 -3.13 -3.25
C GLU A 146 -25.70 -4.43 -2.97
N MET A 147 -24.70 -4.75 -3.79
CA MET A 147 -23.81 -5.90 -3.53
C MET A 147 -23.01 -5.72 -2.24
N SER A 148 -22.49 -4.50 -1.98
CA SER A 148 -21.77 -4.21 -0.75
C SER A 148 -22.67 -4.45 0.46
N LYS A 149 -23.85 -3.82 0.45
CA LYS A 149 -24.88 -3.95 1.49
C LYS A 149 -25.23 -5.40 1.75
N LEU A 150 -25.57 -6.17 0.71
CA LEU A 150 -25.93 -7.58 0.83
C LEU A 150 -24.80 -8.43 1.45
N GLY A 151 -23.55 -8.17 1.05
CA GLY A 151 -22.39 -8.89 1.60
C GLY A 151 -22.19 -8.60 3.09
N PHE A 152 -22.34 -7.35 3.53
CA PHE A 152 -22.29 -7.02 4.96
C PHE A 152 -23.49 -7.51 5.75
N ASP A 153 -24.67 -7.55 5.13
CA ASP A 153 -25.87 -8.13 5.72
C ASP A 153 -25.67 -9.63 6.00
N THR A 154 -25.06 -10.34 5.04
CA THR A 154 -24.64 -11.74 5.20
C THR A 154 -23.59 -11.91 6.30
N ALA A 155 -22.70 -10.92 6.49
CA ALA A 155 -21.74 -10.88 7.60
C ALA A 155 -22.39 -10.53 8.95
N GLY A 156 -23.69 -10.19 8.96
CA GLY A 156 -24.48 -9.90 10.15
C GLY A 156 -24.41 -8.44 10.62
N PHE A 157 -24.08 -7.50 9.73
CA PHE A 157 -24.13 -6.06 10.01
C PHE A 157 -24.84 -5.30 8.87
N PRO A 158 -26.18 -5.25 8.87
CA PRO A 158 -27.01 -4.67 7.80
C PRO A 158 -26.70 -3.21 7.52
N ASN A 159 -27.09 -2.76 6.32
CA ASN A 159 -27.02 -1.35 5.88
C ASN A 159 -25.59 -0.75 5.87
N THR A 160 -24.57 -1.59 5.84
CA THR A 160 -23.18 -1.16 5.73
C THR A 160 -22.81 -0.86 4.27
N VAL A 161 -22.20 0.29 4.02
CA VAL A 161 -21.66 0.69 2.72
C VAL A 161 -20.25 0.14 2.52
N CYS A 162 -19.38 0.32 3.51
CA CYS A 162 -17.99 -0.10 3.49
C CYS A 162 -17.42 -0.17 4.91
N ALA A 163 -16.28 -0.84 5.05
CA ALA A 163 -15.47 -0.83 6.25
C ALA A 163 -14.27 0.11 6.08
N VAL A 164 -13.91 0.84 7.14
CA VAL A 164 -12.73 1.71 7.18
C VAL A 164 -11.72 1.21 8.21
N ASP A 165 -10.44 1.28 7.83
CA ASP A 165 -9.32 1.08 8.75
C ASP A 165 -8.02 1.73 8.24
N GLY A 166 -7.05 1.87 9.14
CA GLY A 166 -5.69 2.33 8.85
C GLY A 166 -4.71 1.17 8.64
N CYS A 167 -3.66 1.41 7.87
CA CYS A 167 -2.61 0.43 7.62
C CYS A 167 -1.24 1.11 7.54
N HIS A 168 -0.30 0.68 8.37
CA HIS A 168 1.08 1.14 8.27
C HIS A 168 1.81 0.46 7.12
N ILE A 169 2.39 1.26 6.23
CA ILE A 169 3.32 0.81 5.17
C ILE A 169 4.75 1.15 5.60
N PRO A 170 5.61 0.16 5.89
CA PRO A 170 6.99 0.41 6.28
C PRO A 170 7.79 1.07 5.16
N ILE A 171 8.57 2.09 5.52
CA ILE A 171 9.40 2.87 4.59
C ILE A 171 10.82 3.02 5.12
N MET A 172 11.76 3.38 4.24
CA MET A 172 13.04 3.96 4.65
C MET A 172 12.81 5.31 5.34
N ARG A 173 13.75 5.74 6.18
CA ARG A 173 13.75 7.12 6.74
C ARG A 173 13.50 8.12 5.60
N PRO A 174 12.39 8.87 5.64
CA PRO A 174 12.04 9.77 4.55
C PRO A 174 12.97 10.98 4.51
N HIS A 175 13.14 11.55 3.33
CA HIS A 175 13.84 12.81 3.14
C HIS A 175 12.83 13.96 3.23
N CYS A 176 12.65 14.48 4.43
CA CYS A 176 11.80 15.64 4.75
C CYS A 176 12.33 16.34 6.00
N ASP A 177 11.85 17.55 6.29
CA ASP A 177 12.34 18.38 7.40
C ASP A 177 12.24 17.69 8.76
N ASN A 178 11.12 17.00 9.03
CA ASN A 178 10.91 16.26 10.26
C ASN A 178 10.58 14.79 9.98
N PRO A 179 11.58 13.90 9.80
CA PRO A 179 11.33 12.50 9.51
C PRO A 179 10.80 11.70 10.71
N LEU A 180 10.97 12.21 11.94
CA LEU A 180 10.52 11.53 13.16
C LEU A 180 8.99 11.44 13.25
N VAL A 181 8.23 12.34 12.59
CA VAL A 181 6.77 12.22 12.51
C VAL A 181 6.32 10.95 11.79
N TYR A 182 7.18 10.35 10.96
CA TYR A 182 6.89 9.07 10.30
C TYR A 182 7.27 7.86 11.15
N MET A 183 7.90 8.04 12.31
CA MET A 183 8.14 6.95 13.24
C MET A 183 6.84 6.59 13.96
N ASN A 184 6.42 5.33 13.82
CA ASN A 184 5.22 4.85 14.50
C ASN A 184 5.54 4.34 15.91
N ARG A 185 4.49 3.90 16.61
CA ARG A 185 4.57 3.38 17.98
C ARG A 185 5.48 2.16 18.11
N LYS A 186 5.51 1.31 17.07
CA LYS A 186 6.38 0.13 16.95
C LYS A 186 7.83 0.48 16.58
N GLN A 187 8.23 1.75 16.69
CA GLN A 187 9.60 2.24 16.49
C GLN A 187 10.18 2.00 15.08
N PHE A 188 9.34 2.02 14.04
CA PHE A 188 9.79 2.02 12.65
C PHE A 188 9.14 3.13 11.82
N TYR A 189 9.82 3.57 10.76
CA TYR A 189 9.29 4.58 9.84
C TYR A 189 8.18 3.98 8.97
N SER A 190 7.03 4.63 8.92
CA SER A 190 5.89 4.22 8.09
C SER A 190 5.10 5.43 7.58
N VAL A 191 4.39 5.23 6.48
CA VAL A 191 3.25 6.07 6.09
C VAL A 191 1.96 5.34 6.44
N ASN A 192 0.93 6.08 6.86
CA ASN A 192 -0.40 5.53 7.06
C ASN A 192 -1.18 5.53 5.73
N LEU A 193 -1.77 4.39 5.40
CA LEU A 193 -2.77 4.18 4.36
C LEU A 193 -4.13 4.00 5.07
N THR A 194 -5.00 4.99 4.99
CA THR A 194 -6.41 4.82 5.39
C THR A 194 -7.19 4.31 4.19
N GLY A 195 -7.80 3.13 4.32
CA GLY A 195 -8.55 2.48 3.26
C GLY A 195 -10.02 2.29 3.63
N PHE A 196 -10.90 2.45 2.65
CA PHE A 196 -12.31 2.06 2.74
C PHE A 196 -12.53 0.92 1.76
N CYS A 197 -13.15 -0.18 2.17
CA CYS A 197 -13.45 -1.28 1.25
C CYS A 197 -14.90 -1.77 1.35
N ASP A 198 -15.43 -2.22 0.22
CA ASP A 198 -16.73 -2.90 0.16
C ASP A 198 -16.64 -4.33 0.69
N SER A 199 -17.79 -5.01 0.76
CA SER A 199 -17.87 -6.41 1.20
C SER A 199 -17.07 -7.39 0.33
N GLN A 200 -16.67 -6.96 -0.88
CA GLN A 200 -15.87 -7.74 -1.82
C GLN A 200 -14.38 -7.43 -1.72
N ARG A 201 -13.92 -6.69 -0.69
CA ARG A 201 -12.51 -6.32 -0.47
C ARG A 201 -11.94 -5.39 -1.54
N ARG A 202 -12.80 -4.68 -2.29
CA ARG A 202 -12.35 -3.64 -3.24
C ARG A 202 -12.21 -2.31 -2.50
N PHE A 203 -11.09 -1.63 -2.71
CA PHE A 203 -10.92 -0.29 -2.15
C PHE A 203 -11.87 0.71 -2.84
N CYS A 204 -12.73 1.35 -2.07
CA CYS A 204 -13.69 2.34 -2.51
C CYS A 204 -13.14 3.77 -2.43
N HIS A 205 -12.24 3.99 -1.47
CA HIS A 205 -11.51 5.24 -1.26
C HIS A 205 -10.21 4.91 -0.52
N ILE A 206 -9.17 5.68 -0.77
CA ILE A 206 -7.89 5.58 -0.07
C ILE A 206 -7.37 6.99 0.26
N SER A 207 -6.65 7.11 1.37
CA SER A 207 -5.87 8.30 1.71
C SER A 207 -4.50 7.86 2.18
N VAL A 208 -3.45 8.35 1.53
CA VAL A 208 -2.09 7.82 1.63
C VAL A 208 -1.10 8.92 1.91
N GLY A 209 -0.09 8.62 2.73
CA GLY A 209 1.07 9.50 2.94
C GLY A 209 1.05 10.25 4.24
N HIS A 210 0.03 10.01 5.08
CA HIS A 210 -0.01 10.58 6.42
C HIS A 210 1.14 10.03 7.27
N PRO A 211 1.70 10.83 8.20
CA PRO A 211 2.76 10.39 9.08
C PRO A 211 2.43 9.13 9.88
N GLY A 212 3.39 8.21 10.02
CA GLY A 212 3.25 6.97 10.81
C GLY A 212 3.00 7.18 12.30
N SER A 213 3.21 8.38 12.85
CA SER A 213 2.82 8.73 14.22
C SER A 213 1.34 9.09 14.37
N TRP A 214 0.59 9.28 13.27
CA TRP A 214 -0.81 9.66 13.34
C TRP A 214 -1.70 8.48 13.74
N HIS A 215 -2.59 8.72 14.70
CA HIS A 215 -3.70 7.84 14.99
C HIS A 215 -4.70 7.79 13.81
N ASP A 216 -5.41 6.68 13.68
CA ASP A 216 -6.37 6.47 12.58
C ASP A 216 -7.50 7.49 12.59
N ALA A 217 -7.98 7.90 13.77
CA ALA A 217 -8.96 8.97 13.90
C ALA A 217 -8.48 10.31 13.31
N ARG A 218 -7.18 10.60 13.43
CA ARG A 218 -6.58 11.80 12.84
C ARG A 218 -6.47 11.64 11.33
N ALA A 219 -5.95 10.51 10.85
CA ALA A 219 -5.84 10.24 9.42
C ALA A 219 -7.23 10.29 8.72
N PHE A 220 -8.25 9.73 9.35
CA PHE A 220 -9.64 9.77 8.90
C PHE A 220 -10.16 11.19 8.64
N ARG A 221 -9.90 12.14 9.56
CA ARG A 221 -10.35 13.54 9.42
C ARG A 221 -9.78 14.24 8.18
N PHE A 222 -8.69 13.74 7.62
CA PHE A 222 -8.07 14.26 6.41
C PHE A 222 -8.53 13.54 5.13
N THR A 223 -9.41 12.54 5.24
CA THR A 223 -10.02 11.88 4.08
C THR A 223 -11.08 12.78 3.45
N GLU A 224 -11.28 12.66 2.14
CA GLU A 224 -12.36 13.36 1.44
C GLU A 224 -13.73 12.86 1.91
N VAL A 225 -13.82 11.56 2.23
CA VAL A 225 -15.04 10.93 2.77
C VAL A 225 -15.50 11.68 4.03
N CYS A 226 -14.61 11.88 5.01
CA CYS A 226 -14.97 12.58 6.25
C CYS A 226 -15.50 14.00 6.00
N ARG A 227 -14.97 14.71 4.99
CA ARG A 227 -15.41 16.10 4.68
C ARG A 227 -16.83 16.17 4.13
N VAL A 228 -17.29 15.11 3.47
CA VAL A 228 -18.62 15.07 2.82
C VAL A 228 -19.63 14.21 3.59
N LEU A 229 -19.26 13.61 4.73
CA LEU A 229 -20.20 12.80 5.52
C LEU A 229 -21.37 13.62 6.07
N GLU A 230 -21.14 14.90 6.39
CA GLU A 230 -22.14 15.83 6.95
C GLU A 230 -22.93 16.61 5.87
N ASP A 231 -22.63 16.39 4.58
CA ASP A 231 -23.28 17.05 3.44
C ASP A 231 -24.65 16.40 3.13
N PRO A 232 -25.70 17.16 2.78
CA PRO A 232 -26.94 16.64 2.18
C PRO A 232 -26.73 15.71 0.97
N HIS A 233 -25.61 15.85 0.25
CA HIS A 233 -25.16 14.98 -0.83
C HIS A 233 -24.17 13.91 -0.36
N SER A 234 -24.25 13.49 0.91
CA SER A 234 -23.38 12.50 1.53
C SER A 234 -23.16 11.28 0.63
N LEU A 235 -21.91 10.82 0.59
CA LEU A 235 -21.56 9.56 -0.09
C LEU A 235 -22.28 8.35 0.53
N VAL A 236 -22.76 8.49 1.76
CA VAL A 236 -23.48 7.45 2.50
C VAL A 236 -24.98 7.73 2.40
N PRO A 237 -25.76 6.88 1.71
CA PRO A 237 -27.20 7.07 1.62
C PRO A 237 -27.89 7.03 2.98
N GLN A 238 -29.04 7.69 3.07
CA GLN A 238 -29.83 7.74 4.30
C GLN A 238 -30.17 6.33 4.80
N GLY A 239 -29.97 6.09 6.11
CA GLY A 239 -30.20 4.80 6.74
C GLY A 239 -29.06 3.78 6.57
N MET A 240 -27.97 4.16 5.87
CA MET A 240 -26.76 3.37 5.73
C MET A 240 -25.60 3.98 6.51
N HIS A 241 -24.53 3.20 6.69
CA HIS A 241 -23.35 3.65 7.44
C HIS A 241 -22.06 2.94 6.98
N ILE A 242 -20.93 3.52 7.37
CA ILE A 242 -19.60 2.93 7.32
C ILE A 242 -19.33 2.26 8.67
N ILE A 243 -18.52 1.20 8.71
CA ILE A 243 -18.07 0.57 9.96
C ILE A 243 -16.57 0.80 10.20
N GLY A 244 -16.21 1.24 11.40
CA GLY A 244 -14.83 1.53 11.84
C GLY A 244 -14.52 0.97 13.24
N ASP A 245 -13.25 0.98 13.64
CA ASP A 245 -12.83 0.55 14.97
C ASP A 245 -13.19 1.58 16.05
N SER A 246 -12.84 1.26 17.29
CA SER A 246 -13.02 2.17 18.43
C SER A 246 -12.22 3.47 18.33
N ALA A 247 -11.15 3.53 17.53
CA ALA A 247 -10.34 4.73 17.33
C ALA A 247 -11.11 5.81 16.59
N TYR A 248 -11.93 5.42 15.60
CA TYR A 248 -12.73 6.36 14.79
C TYR A 248 -13.79 7.11 15.61
N PRO A 249 -14.22 8.31 15.19
CA PRO A 249 -15.35 9.00 15.81
C PRO A 249 -16.67 8.25 15.57
N LEU A 250 -17.63 8.40 16.49
CA LEU A 250 -19.00 7.91 16.29
C LEU A 250 -19.83 9.01 15.60
N LEU A 251 -20.27 8.75 14.37
CA LEU A 251 -21.07 9.67 13.55
C LEU A 251 -22.32 8.94 13.04
N PRO A 252 -23.42 9.62 12.64
CA PRO A 252 -24.59 8.94 12.10
C PRO A 252 -24.26 8.03 10.90
N GLN A 253 -23.27 8.43 10.10
CA GLN A 253 -22.78 7.70 8.92
C GLN A 253 -21.55 6.81 9.22
N LEU A 254 -21.03 6.76 10.45
CA LEU A 254 -19.86 5.97 10.83
C LEU A 254 -20.08 5.28 12.18
N MET A 255 -20.34 3.98 12.13
CA MET A 255 -20.56 3.13 13.29
C MET A 255 -19.24 2.56 13.82
N ARG A 256 -19.14 2.50 15.14
CA ARG A 256 -18.03 1.92 15.88
C ARG A 256 -18.54 1.12 17.08
N PRO A 257 -17.76 0.16 17.64
CA PRO A 257 -18.20 -0.62 18.77
C PRO A 257 -18.48 0.25 20.01
N TYR A 258 -19.33 -0.24 20.92
CA TYR A 258 -19.44 0.30 22.27
C TYR A 258 -18.09 0.14 22.98
N ARG A 259 -17.67 1.19 23.69
CA ARG A 259 -16.47 1.15 24.50
C ARG A 259 -16.66 0.17 25.65
N ASP A 260 -15.80 -0.83 25.75
CA ASP A 260 -15.85 -1.76 26.87
C ASP A 260 -15.17 -1.15 28.09
N ASN A 261 -15.98 -0.83 29.10
CA ASN A 261 -15.55 -0.38 30.42
C ASN A 261 -15.89 -1.41 31.51
N GLY A 262 -16.12 -2.67 31.13
CA GLY A 262 -16.56 -3.76 32.00
C GLY A 262 -18.08 -3.85 32.19
N HIS A 263 -18.85 -2.86 31.74
CA HIS A 263 -20.29 -2.73 32.02
C HIS A 263 -21.17 -2.86 30.78
N LEU A 264 -20.64 -3.42 29.68
CA LEU A 264 -21.43 -3.66 28.47
C LEU A 264 -22.56 -4.68 28.73
N SER A 265 -23.77 -4.34 28.27
CA SER A 265 -24.89 -5.29 28.27
C SER A 265 -24.61 -6.45 27.32
N ALA A 266 -25.30 -7.60 27.52
CA ALA A 266 -25.19 -8.74 26.62
C ALA A 266 -25.45 -8.36 25.15
N ARG A 267 -26.38 -7.43 24.94
CA ARG A 267 -26.73 -6.90 23.62
C ARG A 267 -25.62 -6.06 23.00
N GLN A 268 -25.02 -5.16 23.77
CA GLN A 268 -23.88 -4.35 23.32
C GLN A 268 -22.66 -5.23 22.99
N ARG A 269 -22.40 -6.28 23.77
CA ARG A 269 -21.35 -7.26 23.46
C ARG A 269 -21.62 -8.01 22.16
N TYR A 270 -22.88 -8.40 21.91
CA TYR A 270 -23.27 -9.04 20.67
C TYR A 270 -23.13 -8.10 19.46
N PHE A 271 -23.56 -6.85 19.58
CA PHE A 271 -23.34 -5.80 18.59
C PHE A 271 -21.85 -5.64 18.27
N ASN A 272 -20.99 -5.49 19.28
CA ASN A 272 -19.54 -5.35 19.10
C ASN A 272 -18.96 -6.55 18.35
N ARG A 273 -19.39 -7.77 18.69
CA ARG A 273 -18.94 -9.00 18.02
C ARG A 273 -19.32 -8.99 16.54
N LYS A 274 -20.55 -8.63 16.20
CA LYS A 274 -21.04 -8.58 14.82
C LYS A 274 -20.34 -7.49 14.01
N LEU A 275 -20.21 -6.28 14.57
CA LEU A 275 -19.49 -5.19 13.95
C LEU A 275 -18.03 -5.58 13.68
N ASN A 276 -17.32 -6.11 14.69
CA ASN A 276 -15.92 -6.50 14.54
C ASN A 276 -15.76 -7.62 13.51
N ALA A 277 -16.64 -8.63 13.50
CA ALA A 277 -16.63 -9.69 12.50
C ALA A 277 -16.84 -9.15 11.07
N ALA A 278 -17.77 -8.21 10.88
CA ALA A 278 -18.01 -7.57 9.59
C ALA A 278 -16.83 -6.70 9.14
N ARG A 279 -16.11 -6.08 10.09
CA ARG A 279 -14.96 -5.23 9.79
C ARG A 279 -13.74 -5.98 9.29
N VAL A 280 -13.54 -7.25 9.64
CA VAL A 280 -12.40 -8.07 9.20
C VAL A 280 -12.15 -8.01 7.68
N VAL A 281 -13.17 -7.71 6.87
CA VAL A 281 -13.03 -7.52 5.41
C VAL A 281 -11.96 -6.49 5.00
N ILE A 282 -11.78 -5.38 5.75
CA ILE A 282 -10.77 -4.37 5.41
C ILE A 282 -9.36 -4.83 5.78
N GLU A 283 -9.21 -5.54 6.89
CA GLU A 283 -7.96 -6.18 7.28
C GLU A 283 -7.54 -7.22 6.22
N HIS A 284 -8.51 -8.00 5.72
CA HIS A 284 -8.30 -8.93 4.61
C HIS A 284 -7.88 -8.20 3.32
N ALA A 285 -8.51 -7.07 2.99
CA ALA A 285 -8.14 -6.28 1.82
C ALA A 285 -6.68 -5.79 1.90
N PHE A 286 -6.24 -5.30 3.07
CA PHE A 286 -4.84 -4.93 3.29
C PHE A 286 -3.88 -6.11 3.25
N GLY A 287 -4.28 -7.26 3.81
CA GLY A 287 -3.50 -8.50 3.75
C GLY A 287 -3.25 -8.97 2.31
N ILE A 288 -4.30 -8.99 1.49
CA ILE A 288 -4.20 -9.33 0.06
C ILE A 288 -3.33 -8.32 -0.68
N LEU A 289 -3.54 -7.02 -0.45
CA LEU A 289 -2.74 -5.95 -1.05
C LEU A 289 -1.24 -6.17 -0.80
N LYS A 290 -0.83 -6.38 0.46
CA LYS A 290 0.59 -6.59 0.82
C LYS A 290 1.13 -7.92 0.28
N SER A 291 0.30 -8.98 0.25
CA SER A 291 0.68 -10.28 -0.31
C SER A 291 0.93 -10.24 -1.82
N LYS A 292 0.08 -9.52 -2.57
CA LYS A 292 0.21 -9.31 -4.01
C LYS A 292 1.38 -8.37 -4.33
N PHE A 293 1.44 -7.22 -3.67
CA PHE A 293 2.43 -6.17 -3.90
C PHE A 293 3.49 -6.20 -2.80
N ARG A 294 4.36 -7.20 -2.84
CA ARG A 294 5.29 -7.49 -1.73
C ARG A 294 6.28 -6.37 -1.44
N ARG A 295 6.46 -5.42 -2.37
CA ARG A 295 7.24 -4.21 -2.14
C ARG A 295 6.68 -3.35 -1.00
N LEU A 296 5.38 -3.43 -0.72
CA LEU A 296 4.73 -2.72 0.38
C LEU A 296 5.15 -3.21 1.77
N HIS A 297 5.81 -4.36 1.89
CA HIS A 297 6.42 -4.76 3.16
C HIS A 297 7.62 -3.88 3.54
N TYR A 298 8.29 -3.28 2.56
CA TYR A 298 9.34 -2.27 2.80
C TYR A 298 9.64 -1.46 1.53
N LEU A 299 9.22 -0.19 1.53
CA LEU A 299 9.46 0.72 0.41
C LEU A 299 10.81 1.44 0.56
N GLN A 300 11.74 1.10 -0.34
CA GLN A 300 13.06 1.74 -0.45
C GLN A 300 12.98 3.03 -1.28
N MET A 301 12.09 3.94 -0.90
CA MET A 301 11.93 5.26 -1.51
C MET A 301 12.14 6.33 -0.44
N ARG A 302 12.68 7.49 -0.82
CA ARG A 302 12.96 8.59 0.13
C ARG A 302 11.93 9.72 0.08
N SER A 303 11.33 9.96 -1.09
CA SER A 303 10.32 11.00 -1.27
C SER A 303 8.96 10.50 -0.80
N ILE A 304 8.31 11.24 0.10
CA ILE A 304 6.96 10.93 0.56
C ILE A 304 5.96 10.92 -0.60
N SER A 305 6.09 11.86 -1.55
CA SER A 305 5.23 11.89 -2.73
C SER A 305 5.35 10.62 -3.57
N ASN A 306 6.58 10.13 -3.79
CA ASN A 306 6.80 8.89 -4.54
C ASN A 306 6.31 7.66 -3.77
N ILE A 307 6.52 7.62 -2.44
CA ILE A 307 5.98 6.58 -1.56
C ILE A 307 4.46 6.53 -1.69
N SER A 308 3.78 7.67 -1.50
CA SER A 308 2.33 7.74 -1.57
C SER A 308 1.81 7.35 -2.95
N SER A 309 2.49 7.80 -4.01
CA SER A 309 2.17 7.43 -5.39
C SER A 309 2.29 5.92 -5.61
N ALA A 310 3.36 5.28 -5.13
CA ALA A 310 3.55 3.84 -5.26
C ALA A 310 2.50 3.03 -4.48
N VAL A 311 2.19 3.43 -3.24
CA VAL A 311 1.16 2.77 -2.42
C VAL A 311 -0.23 2.90 -3.08
N SER A 312 -0.57 4.11 -3.55
CA SER A 312 -1.83 4.36 -4.26
C SER A 312 -1.94 3.53 -5.54
N ALA A 313 -0.86 3.47 -6.34
CA ALA A 313 -0.82 2.66 -7.55
C ALA A 313 -1.02 1.17 -7.24
N CYS A 314 -0.42 0.65 -6.15
CA CYS A 314 -0.67 -0.72 -5.71
C CYS A 314 -2.13 -0.96 -5.32
N CYS A 315 -2.81 0.01 -4.68
CA CYS A 315 -4.24 -0.11 -4.35
C CYS A 315 -5.13 -0.13 -5.61
N ILE A 316 -4.80 0.68 -6.62
CA ILE A 316 -5.48 0.67 -7.93
C ILE A 316 -5.29 -0.69 -8.61
N LEU A 317 -4.05 -1.17 -8.69
CA LEU A 317 -3.72 -2.45 -9.31
C LEU A 317 -4.33 -3.63 -8.54
N HIS A 318 -4.44 -3.55 -7.20
CA HIS A 318 -5.18 -4.52 -6.39
C HIS A 318 -6.64 -4.64 -6.82
N ASN A 319 -7.32 -3.51 -7.00
CA ASN A 319 -8.71 -3.50 -7.49
C ASN A 319 -8.85 -4.01 -8.92
N LEU A 320 -7.84 -3.81 -9.76
CA LEU A 320 -7.79 -4.34 -11.13
C LEU A 320 -7.65 -5.87 -11.13
N CYS A 321 -6.78 -6.42 -10.27
CA CYS A 321 -6.46 -7.85 -10.23
C CYS A 321 -7.21 -8.64 -9.14
N LEU A 322 -8.27 -8.08 -8.55
CA LEU A 322 -9.01 -8.74 -7.49
C LEU A 322 -9.84 -9.90 -8.07
N GLU A 323 -9.61 -11.11 -7.57
CA GLU A 323 -10.36 -12.30 -7.96
C GLU A 323 -11.35 -12.70 -6.85
N PRO A 324 -12.52 -13.28 -7.20
CA PRO A 324 -13.49 -13.74 -6.21
C PRO A 324 -12.91 -14.73 -5.18
N SER A 325 -11.90 -15.50 -5.57
CA SER A 325 -11.25 -16.54 -4.77
C SER A 325 -10.07 -16.06 -3.91
N ASP A 326 -9.73 -14.77 -3.91
CA ASP A 326 -8.61 -14.26 -3.10
C ASP A 326 -8.91 -14.40 -1.60
N GLN A 327 -8.40 -15.47 -0.98
CA GLN A 327 -8.41 -15.72 0.46
C GLN A 327 -6.98 -15.60 1.01
N VAL A 328 -6.82 -14.89 2.14
CA VAL A 328 -5.53 -14.79 2.83
C VAL A 328 -5.76 -14.94 4.33
N VAL A 329 -4.84 -15.66 4.99
CA VAL A 329 -4.74 -15.71 6.46
C VAL A 329 -4.12 -14.40 6.92
N VAL A 330 -4.91 -13.56 7.58
CA VAL A 330 -4.39 -12.33 8.18
C VAL A 330 -3.50 -12.69 9.37
N VAL A 331 -2.24 -12.29 9.30
CA VAL A 331 -1.39 -12.20 10.50
C VAL A 331 -1.78 -10.89 11.16
N GLY A 332 -2.66 -10.96 12.15
CA GLY A 332 -3.13 -9.79 12.89
C GLY A 332 -1.92 -9.06 13.47
N ASP A 333 -1.71 -7.83 13.03
CA ASP A 333 -0.89 -6.88 13.78
C ASP A 333 -1.65 -6.63 15.09
N GLY A 334 -1.06 -7.04 16.22
CA GLY A 334 -1.74 -7.04 17.53
C GLY A 334 -2.51 -5.76 17.84
N VAL A 335 -3.68 -5.94 18.46
CA VAL A 335 -4.59 -4.88 18.90
C VAL A 335 -3.84 -3.94 19.87
N ASP A 336 -3.89 -2.64 19.60
CA ASP A 336 -3.21 -1.62 20.38
C ASP A 336 -4.15 -1.13 21.51
N ASP A 337 -3.86 -1.53 22.76
CA ASP A 337 -4.70 -1.29 23.96
C ASP A 337 -4.53 0.10 24.60
N GLU A 338 -3.95 1.07 23.88
CA GLU A 338 -3.81 2.45 24.38
C GLU A 338 -5.17 3.19 24.37
N PRO A 339 -5.57 3.84 25.48
CA PRO A 339 -6.84 4.55 25.54
C PRO A 339 -6.85 5.72 24.54
N TYR A 340 -7.70 5.60 23.51
CA TYR A 340 -7.91 6.67 22.54
C TYR A 340 -8.41 7.95 23.24
N PRO A 341 -8.01 9.14 22.74
CA PRO A 341 -8.55 10.41 23.22
C PRO A 341 -10.08 10.37 23.18
N GLN A 342 -10.73 10.97 24.18
CA GLN A 342 -12.18 11.07 24.18
C GLN A 342 -12.64 11.84 22.92
N GLN A 343 -13.36 11.15 22.05
CA GLN A 343 -14.01 11.76 20.88
C GLN A 343 -15.24 12.54 21.35
N PRO A 344 -15.61 13.64 20.68
CA PRO A 344 -16.80 14.42 21.00
C PRO A 344 -18.06 13.56 21.02
N HIS A 345 -18.96 13.83 21.96
CA HIS A 345 -20.21 13.09 22.12
C HIS A 345 -21.22 13.54 21.05
N ASN A 346 -21.76 12.58 20.29
CA ASN A 346 -22.78 12.82 19.28
C ASN A 346 -24.05 12.03 19.64
N THR A 347 -25.05 12.72 20.21
CA THR A 347 -26.29 12.11 20.70
C THR A 347 -27.07 11.40 19.60
N ASN A 348 -27.15 12.00 18.40
CA ASN A 348 -27.86 11.42 17.26
C ASN A 348 -27.19 10.11 16.80
N ALA A 349 -25.85 10.10 16.74
CA ALA A 349 -25.10 8.90 16.38
C ALA A 349 -25.21 7.81 17.45
N CYS A 350 -25.24 8.18 18.73
CA CYS A 350 -25.50 7.24 19.84
C CYS A 350 -26.89 6.61 19.70
N HIS A 351 -27.94 7.40 19.49
CA HIS A 351 -29.30 6.91 19.30
C HIS A 351 -29.40 5.96 18.10
N TYR A 352 -28.81 6.33 16.96
CA TYR A 352 -28.82 5.48 15.77
C TYR A 352 -28.07 4.16 15.99
N ARG A 353 -26.92 4.19 16.67
CA ARG A 353 -26.21 2.96 17.06
C ARG A 353 -27.05 2.09 17.99
N ASP A 354 -27.73 2.68 18.96
CA ASP A 354 -28.61 1.96 19.89
C ASP A 354 -29.81 1.33 19.17
N GLN A 355 -30.34 1.99 18.12
CA GLN A 355 -31.36 1.41 17.24
C GLN A 355 -30.83 0.19 16.46
N ILE A 356 -29.63 0.28 15.88
CA ILE A 356 -29.01 -0.86 15.17
C ILE A 356 -28.73 -2.01 16.16
N CYS A 357 -28.17 -1.70 17.33
CA CYS A 357 -27.99 -2.65 18.42
C CYS A 357 -29.33 -3.29 18.81
N GLY A 358 -30.42 -2.53 18.70
CA GLY A 358 -31.82 -2.93 18.85
C GLY A 358 -32.39 -3.87 17.78
N GLN A 359 -31.73 -4.02 16.64
CA GLN A 359 -32.22 -4.76 15.46
C GLN A 359 -31.39 -5.99 15.12
N ILE A 360 -30.08 -5.93 15.39
CA ILE A 360 -29.15 -7.05 15.31
C ILE A 360 -29.31 -7.92 16.57
#